data_AF-A0A3C0A9Y2-F1
#
_entry.id   AF-A0A3C0A9Y2-F1
#
_cell.length_a   1.000
_cell.length_b   1.000
_cell.length_c   1.000
_cell.angle_alpha   90.00
_cell.angle_beta   90.00
_cell.angle_gamma   90.00
#
_symmetry.space_group_name_H-M   'P 1'
#
loop_
_entity.id
_entity.type
_entity.pdbx_description
1 polymer ?
#
loop_
_entity_poly.entity_id
_entity_poly.type
_entity_poly.pdbx_seq_one_letter_code
_entity_poly.pdbx_strand_id
1 'polypeptide(L)'
;QVPRAAVNHKGRDVLPEIRNADDVYAKTFDEKYRQGLTEDHALELDLNTAAVKDTKAAPRIRLFLTGWIYPTDTGINLALSENPSMPSPQPPSLAVPDKTGAWKTIQPFMGFPGGKTKTIVVDLTEQFLTDDYRVRIETNMEFYWDQVFFTVDETPAELKVQSLPLESARLKYRGFSTPLIHPGNGPERYDYQSLTTGIQWPPMQGGFTRYGDVKPLVESADNRLVIMGSGDEMRLRFKVPAEPVRPGWKRDFVLHNVGWDKDANLHTILGQSVEPLPFREMQSYPYPTETYPDEKVLRQDQRLYHTRRQNSAAFWNSMLEP
;
A
#
# COMPACT_ATOMS: atom_id res chain seq x y z
N GLN A 1 15.31 -0.71 18.95
CA GLN A 1 15.36 0.49 19.81
C GLN A 1 14.07 1.27 19.62
N VAL A 2 13.53 1.89 20.66
CA VAL A 2 12.39 2.82 20.56
C VAL A 2 12.94 4.25 20.67
N PRO A 3 12.37 5.25 19.97
CA PRO A 3 12.76 6.66 20.17
C PRO A 3 12.69 7.08 21.65
N ARG A 4 13.58 7.97 22.08
CA ARG A 4 13.57 8.52 23.44
C ARG A 4 12.39 9.45 23.70
N ALA A 5 12.02 10.20 22.66
CA ALA A 5 10.91 11.10 22.63
C ALA A 5 10.31 11.09 21.22
N ALA A 6 9.02 11.34 21.13
CA ALA A 6 8.36 11.60 19.86
C ALA A 6 7.29 12.66 20.07
N VAL A 7 7.31 13.72 19.25
CA VAL A 7 6.33 14.81 19.35
C VAL A 7 5.76 15.15 17.98
N ASN A 8 4.52 15.65 17.96
CA ASN A 8 3.97 16.23 16.75
C ASN A 8 4.43 17.69 16.57
N HIS A 9 4.03 18.31 15.45
CA HIS A 9 4.35 19.70 15.13
C HIS A 9 3.85 20.76 16.15
N LYS A 10 2.93 20.41 17.04
CA LYS A 10 2.43 21.27 18.15
C LYS A 10 3.08 20.93 19.50
N GLY A 11 4.07 20.02 19.53
CA GLY A 11 4.75 19.60 20.75
C GLY A 11 3.99 18.60 21.62
N ARG A 12 2.89 18.01 21.11
CA ARG A 12 2.17 16.92 21.80
C ARG A 12 3.05 15.67 21.80
N ASP A 13 3.26 15.09 22.97
CA ASP A 13 3.92 13.78 23.09
C ASP A 13 3.05 12.70 22.44
N VAL A 14 3.62 12.01 21.45
CA VAL A 14 3.00 10.90 20.71
C VAL A 14 3.73 9.58 20.93
N LEU A 15 4.81 9.57 21.73
CA LEU A 15 5.59 8.37 22.00
C LEU A 15 4.77 7.21 22.56
N PRO A 16 3.78 7.42 23.46
CA PRO A 16 2.97 6.32 23.98
C PRO A 16 2.15 5.62 22.88
N GLU A 17 1.67 6.37 21.89
CA GLU A 17 0.82 5.89 20.80
C GLU A 17 1.63 5.16 19.71
N ILE A 18 2.93 5.47 19.56
CA ILE A 18 3.78 4.86 18.51
C ILE A 18 4.77 3.81 19.04
N ARG A 19 4.65 3.39 20.30
CA ARG A 19 5.63 2.49 20.93
C ARG A 19 5.45 1.03 20.52
N ASN A 20 4.20 0.58 20.40
CA ASN A 20 3.84 -0.82 20.20
C ASN A 20 2.98 -0.95 18.95
N ALA A 21 3.02 -2.10 18.29
CA ALA A 21 2.02 -2.42 17.28
C ALA A 21 0.76 -2.96 17.98
N ASP A 22 -0.12 -2.07 18.42
CA ASP A 22 -1.29 -2.38 19.26
C ASP A 22 -2.62 -1.81 18.75
N ASP A 23 -2.62 -1.29 17.50
CA ASP A 23 -3.76 -0.68 16.84
C ASP A 23 -4.25 0.63 17.47
N VAL A 24 -3.42 1.29 18.29
CA VAL A 24 -3.65 2.64 18.80
C VAL A 24 -2.91 3.65 17.93
N TYR A 25 -3.57 4.08 16.86
CA TYR A 25 -2.91 4.93 15.87
C TYR A 25 -2.81 6.40 16.29
N ALA A 26 -1.57 6.89 16.37
CA ALA A 26 -1.21 8.28 16.55
C ALA A 26 -1.59 9.12 15.31
N LYS A 27 -2.25 10.24 15.55
CA LYS A 27 -2.53 11.29 14.56
C LYS A 27 -1.67 12.51 14.85
N THR A 28 -1.00 13.08 13.84
CA THR A 28 -0.07 14.21 14.03
C THR A 28 -0.60 15.57 13.58
N PHE A 29 -1.84 15.63 13.09
CA PHE A 29 -2.56 16.82 12.64
C PHE A 29 -3.89 17.00 13.38
N ASP A 30 -4.42 18.23 13.46
CA ASP A 30 -5.74 18.52 14.03
C ASP A 30 -6.77 18.82 12.96
N GLU A 31 -6.36 19.59 11.94
CA GLU A 31 -7.25 20.02 10.87
C GLU A 31 -7.17 19.10 9.64
N LYS A 32 -8.35 18.73 9.14
CA LYS A 32 -8.53 17.97 7.90
C LYS A 32 -9.28 18.83 6.91
N TYR A 33 -8.66 19.14 5.78
CA TYR A 33 -9.31 19.93 4.73
C TYR A 33 -10.25 19.07 3.89
N ARG A 34 -9.79 17.88 3.48
CA ARG A 34 -10.57 16.84 2.77
C ARG A 34 -9.97 15.46 3.08
N GLN A 35 -10.60 14.39 2.59
CA GLN A 35 -9.99 13.06 2.65
C GLN A 35 -8.58 13.09 2.04
N GLY A 36 -7.60 12.63 2.82
CA GLY A 36 -6.21 12.54 2.41
C GLY A 36 -5.41 13.84 2.43
N LEU A 37 -6.01 14.96 2.81
CA LEU A 37 -5.34 16.26 2.89
C LEU A 37 -5.67 16.99 4.19
N THR A 38 -4.63 17.37 4.92
CA THR A 38 -4.67 17.98 6.25
C THR A 38 -3.91 19.30 6.26
N GLU A 39 -3.86 19.98 7.41
CA GLU A 39 -2.82 21.00 7.66
C GLU A 39 -1.41 20.38 7.52
N ASP A 40 -0.40 21.22 7.32
CA ASP A 40 0.99 20.76 7.40
C ASP A 40 1.26 20.24 8.81
N HIS A 41 1.82 19.04 8.91
CA HIS A 41 2.14 18.42 10.18
C HIS A 41 3.46 17.67 10.12
N ALA A 42 3.96 17.32 11.30
CA ALA A 42 5.22 16.63 11.44
C ALA A 42 5.17 15.59 12.58
N LEU A 43 5.97 14.54 12.41
CA LEU A 43 6.38 13.61 13.45
C LEU A 43 7.88 13.80 13.70
N GLU A 44 8.24 14.32 14.86
CA GLU A 44 9.63 14.44 15.31
C GLU A 44 9.98 13.27 16.21
N LEU A 45 11.14 12.66 15.96
CA LEU A 45 11.64 11.51 16.71
C LEU A 45 13.04 11.81 17.24
N ASP A 46 13.26 11.58 18.52
CA ASP A 46 14.60 11.62 19.13
C ASP A 46 15.21 10.21 19.16
N LEU A 47 16.16 9.94 18.26
CA LEU A 47 16.85 8.64 18.18
C LEU A 47 18.13 8.59 19.04
N ASN A 48 18.46 9.63 19.82
CA ASN A 48 19.68 9.77 20.62
C ASN A 48 19.72 8.84 21.86
N THR A 49 19.36 7.57 21.70
CA THR A 49 19.49 6.49 22.70
C THR A 49 20.95 6.20 23.03
N ALA A 50 21.22 5.55 24.17
CA ALA A 50 22.56 5.09 24.52
C ALA A 50 23.16 4.21 23.41
N ALA A 51 22.36 3.31 22.81
CA ALA A 51 22.79 2.47 21.70
C ALA A 51 23.30 3.26 20.47
N VAL A 52 22.78 4.48 20.24
CA VAL A 52 23.24 5.37 19.16
C VAL A 52 24.46 6.18 19.59
N LYS A 53 24.51 6.65 20.84
CA LYS A 53 25.61 7.49 21.35
C LYS A 53 26.88 6.72 21.66
N ASP A 54 26.76 5.43 21.98
CA ASP A 54 27.88 4.57 22.37
C ASP A 54 28.58 3.93 21.15
N THR A 55 28.16 4.25 19.92
CA THR A 55 28.80 3.72 18.71
C THR A 55 30.20 4.33 18.53
N LYS A 56 31.16 3.50 18.12
CA LYS A 56 32.56 3.92 17.91
C LYS A 56 32.78 4.71 16.61
N ALA A 57 31.82 4.61 15.70
CA ALA A 57 31.80 5.28 14.41
C ALA A 57 30.37 5.82 14.16
N ALA A 58 30.15 6.47 13.02
CA ALA A 58 28.83 6.90 12.61
C ALA A 58 27.84 5.71 12.62
N PRO A 59 26.72 5.79 13.36
CA PRO A 59 25.81 4.68 13.55
C PRO A 59 25.05 4.37 12.26
N ARG A 60 24.93 3.09 11.90
CA ARG A 60 24.06 2.66 10.80
C ARG A 60 22.64 2.47 11.33
N ILE A 61 21.79 3.46 11.10
CA ILE A 61 20.42 3.48 11.62
C ILE A 61 19.44 3.07 10.53
N ARG A 62 18.56 2.11 10.83
CA ARG A 62 17.37 1.80 10.02
C ARG A 62 16.12 2.09 10.81
N LEU A 63 15.27 2.97 10.29
CA LEU A 63 14.01 3.37 10.90
C LEU A 63 12.87 2.54 10.32
N PHE A 64 12.07 1.93 11.19
CA PHE A 64 10.90 1.14 10.85
C PHE A 64 9.65 1.91 11.26
N LEU A 65 8.74 2.11 10.32
CA LEU A 65 7.53 2.90 10.49
C LEU A 65 6.33 2.06 10.10
N THR A 66 5.53 1.67 11.09
CA THR A 66 4.26 0.97 10.91
C THR A 66 3.13 1.99 11.00
N GLY A 67 2.33 2.07 9.94
CA GLY A 67 1.21 3.00 9.88
C GLY A 67 0.41 2.80 8.62
N TRP A 68 -0.55 3.68 8.40
CA TRP A 68 -1.39 3.69 7.22
C TRP A 68 -1.69 5.12 6.79
N ILE A 69 -2.15 5.26 5.54
CA ILE A 69 -2.58 6.53 4.97
C ILE A 69 -4.02 6.40 4.53
N TYR A 70 -4.82 7.43 4.80
CA TYR A 70 -6.06 7.63 4.07
C TYR A 70 -5.74 8.47 2.83
N PRO A 71 -5.63 7.89 1.62
CA PRO A 71 -5.21 8.67 0.44
C PRO A 71 -6.34 9.57 -0.08
N THR A 72 -5.96 10.62 -0.81
CA THR A 72 -6.87 11.29 -1.75
C THR A 72 -7.29 10.30 -2.85
N ASP A 73 -8.52 10.40 -3.33
CA ASP A 73 -8.95 9.67 -4.53
C ASP A 73 -8.75 10.50 -5.81
N THR A 74 -8.96 9.88 -6.97
CA THR A 74 -8.79 10.52 -8.28
C THR A 74 -9.63 11.80 -8.44
N GLY A 75 -10.88 11.79 -7.95
CA GLY A 75 -11.77 12.96 -8.05
C GLY A 75 -11.32 14.10 -7.14
N ILE A 76 -10.87 13.77 -5.92
CA ILE A 76 -10.29 14.74 -4.99
C ILE A 76 -9.02 15.36 -5.58
N ASN A 77 -8.14 14.54 -6.16
CA ASN A 77 -6.90 15.04 -6.78
C ASN A 77 -7.18 16.00 -7.94
N LEU A 78 -8.18 15.70 -8.78
CA LEU A 78 -8.61 16.63 -9.83
C LEU A 78 -9.13 17.94 -9.24
N ALA A 79 -10.05 17.87 -8.26
CA ALA A 79 -10.60 19.04 -7.60
C ALA A 79 -9.54 19.92 -6.91
N LEU A 80 -8.48 19.30 -6.35
CA LEU A 80 -7.35 20.02 -5.79
C LEU A 80 -6.50 20.68 -6.88
N SER A 81 -6.25 19.99 -8.00
CA SER A 81 -5.47 20.54 -9.12
C SER A 81 -6.12 21.77 -9.77
N GLU A 82 -7.45 21.88 -9.70
CA GLU A 82 -8.22 23.00 -10.22
C GLU A 82 -8.43 24.12 -9.18
N ASN A 83 -8.00 23.93 -7.93
CA ASN A 83 -8.20 24.89 -6.86
C ASN A 83 -6.87 25.49 -6.35
N PRO A 84 -6.46 26.67 -6.87
CA PRO A 84 -5.19 27.29 -6.49
C PRO A 84 -5.17 27.83 -5.05
N SER A 85 -6.33 27.89 -4.37
CA SER A 85 -6.40 28.32 -2.97
C SER A 85 -6.10 27.20 -1.96
N MET A 86 -5.98 25.95 -2.44
CA MET A 86 -5.71 24.78 -1.61
C MET A 86 -4.27 24.29 -1.81
N PRO A 87 -3.60 23.80 -0.75
CA PRO A 87 -2.29 23.17 -0.92
C PRO A 87 -2.44 21.82 -1.62
N SER A 88 -1.46 21.50 -2.47
CA SER A 88 -1.34 20.14 -3.03
C SER A 88 -0.86 19.16 -1.96
N PRO A 89 -1.30 17.89 -1.98
CA PRO A 89 -0.76 16.85 -1.12
C PRO A 89 0.76 16.72 -1.29
N GLN A 90 1.48 16.79 -0.18
CA GLN A 90 2.93 16.69 -0.10
C GLN A 90 3.28 15.35 0.54
N PRO A 91 3.92 14.42 -0.21
CA PRO A 91 4.35 13.16 0.36
C PRO A 91 5.38 13.40 1.47
N PRO A 92 5.54 12.45 2.41
CA PRO A 92 6.43 12.65 3.54
C PRO A 92 7.86 12.86 3.07
N SER A 93 8.45 13.93 3.60
CA SER A 93 9.85 14.27 3.50
C SER A 93 10.54 14.04 4.84
N LEU A 94 11.86 13.87 4.81
CA LEU A 94 12.67 13.64 5.98
C LEU A 94 13.68 14.79 6.16
N ALA A 95 13.73 15.34 7.36
CA ALA A 95 14.65 16.38 7.78
C ALA A 95 15.44 15.97 9.03
N VAL A 96 16.66 16.52 9.14
CA VAL A 96 17.55 16.35 10.30
C VAL A 96 18.13 17.69 10.73
N PRO A 97 18.57 17.85 12.00
CA PRO A 97 19.23 19.07 12.44
C PRO A 97 20.57 19.32 11.73
N ASP A 98 20.78 20.55 11.28
CA ASP A 98 22.06 21.02 10.77
C ASP A 98 22.97 21.56 11.88
N LYS A 99 24.14 22.11 11.51
CA LYS A 99 25.14 22.65 12.46
C LYS A 99 24.65 23.84 13.28
N THR A 100 23.58 24.51 12.85
CA THR A 100 22.94 25.63 13.56
C THR A 100 21.80 25.15 14.48
N GLY A 101 21.43 23.87 14.39
CA GLY A 101 20.27 23.29 15.06
C GLY A 101 18.96 23.49 14.29
N ALA A 102 18.99 24.08 13.10
CA ALA A 102 17.84 24.23 12.23
C ALA A 102 17.55 22.91 11.50
N TRP A 103 16.28 22.66 11.18
CA TRP A 103 15.88 21.49 10.38
C TRP A 103 16.27 21.68 8.93
N LYS A 104 16.92 20.67 8.36
CA LYS A 104 17.26 20.61 6.94
C LYS A 104 16.73 19.32 6.33
N THR A 105 15.89 19.46 5.30
CA THR A 105 15.40 18.33 4.51
C THR A 105 16.57 17.65 3.81
N ILE A 106 16.73 16.36 4.06
CA ILE A 106 17.77 15.50 3.46
C ILE A 106 17.19 14.56 2.40
N GLN A 107 15.91 14.21 2.53
CA GLN A 107 15.21 13.37 1.58
C GLN A 107 13.81 13.95 1.32
N PRO A 108 13.56 14.58 0.16
CA PRO A 108 12.27 15.21 -0.13
C PRO A 108 11.13 14.20 -0.30
N PHE A 109 11.46 12.92 -0.51
CA PHE A 109 10.50 11.83 -0.57
C PHE A 109 11.08 10.57 0.07
N MET A 110 10.58 10.22 1.27
CA MET A 110 11.04 9.04 2.02
C MET A 110 10.29 7.73 1.74
N GLY A 111 9.29 7.77 0.85
CA GLY A 111 8.31 6.70 0.72
C GLY A 111 7.32 6.68 1.89
N PHE A 112 6.28 5.86 1.78
CA PHE A 112 5.23 5.78 2.80
C PHE A 112 4.47 4.44 2.76
N PRO A 113 3.81 4.04 3.86
CA PRO A 113 2.91 2.88 3.84
C PRO A 113 1.74 3.13 2.88
N GLY A 114 1.60 2.29 1.85
CA GLY A 114 0.51 2.39 0.88
C GLY A 114 -0.79 1.76 1.37
N GLY A 115 -1.86 2.56 1.46
CA GLY A 115 -3.21 2.10 1.80
C GLY A 115 -3.35 1.70 3.27
N LYS A 116 -3.60 0.41 3.53
CA LYS A 116 -3.81 -0.16 4.88
C LYS A 116 -2.50 -0.29 5.66
N THR A 117 -2.57 -0.65 6.94
CA THR A 117 -1.42 -0.75 7.85
C THR A 117 -0.30 -1.60 7.28
N LYS A 118 0.88 -0.98 7.12
CA LYS A 118 2.12 -1.61 6.62
C LYS A 118 3.31 -1.01 7.36
N THR A 119 4.40 -1.78 7.38
CA THR A 119 5.71 -1.30 7.82
C THR A 119 6.55 -0.93 6.61
N ILE A 120 7.10 0.28 6.62
CA ILE A 120 8.19 0.68 5.71
C ILE A 120 9.51 0.78 6.47
N VAL A 121 10.61 0.73 5.72
CA VAL A 121 11.96 0.90 6.26
C VAL A 121 12.62 2.09 5.57
N VAL A 122 13.16 3.00 6.35
CA VAL A 122 13.97 4.14 5.89
C VAL A 122 15.40 3.93 6.36
N ASP A 123 16.33 3.88 5.42
CA ASP A 123 17.76 3.79 5.74
C ASP A 123 18.31 5.19 6.04
N LEU A 124 18.77 5.38 7.27
CA LEU A 124 19.33 6.64 7.76
C LEU A 124 20.86 6.60 7.85
N THR A 125 21.48 5.54 7.33
CA THR A 125 22.93 5.40 7.27
C THR A 125 23.53 6.58 6.50
N GLU A 126 24.49 7.27 7.14
CA GLU A 126 25.21 8.43 6.59
C GLU A 126 24.31 9.63 6.21
N GLN A 127 23.07 9.67 6.70
CA GLN A 127 22.12 10.75 6.37
C GLN A 127 22.17 11.95 7.33
N PHE A 128 22.76 11.80 8.52
CA PHE A 128 22.82 12.86 9.53
C PHE A 128 23.92 13.88 9.23
N LEU A 129 23.63 15.17 9.44
CA LEU A 129 24.55 16.28 9.18
C LEU A 129 25.44 16.64 10.39
N THR A 130 25.08 16.12 11.56
CA THR A 130 25.71 16.36 12.86
C THR A 130 25.54 15.13 13.75
N ASP A 131 26.09 15.17 14.98
CA ASP A 131 25.87 14.13 16.00
C ASP A 131 24.52 14.28 16.74
N ASP A 132 23.58 15.03 16.17
CA ASP A 132 22.20 15.12 16.63
C ASP A 132 21.31 14.16 15.81
N TYR A 133 20.96 13.03 16.41
CA TYR A 133 20.19 11.97 15.76
C TYR A 133 18.67 12.17 15.90
N ARG A 134 18.21 13.41 15.91
CA ARG A 134 16.78 13.71 15.73
C ARG A 134 16.41 13.63 14.24
N VAL A 135 15.22 13.12 13.97
CA VAL A 135 14.63 13.13 12.63
C VAL A 135 13.24 13.74 12.68
N ARG A 136 12.85 14.43 11.62
CA ARG A 136 11.51 14.98 11.45
C ARG A 136 10.93 14.50 10.13
N ILE A 137 9.74 13.93 10.20
CA ILE A 137 8.94 13.51 9.04
C ILE A 137 7.88 14.59 8.82
N GLU A 138 7.90 15.28 7.68
CA GLU A 138 7.01 16.41 7.37
C GLU A 138 6.11 16.08 6.17
N THR A 139 4.81 16.35 6.30
CA THR A 139 3.79 16.07 5.27
C THR A 139 2.50 16.86 5.56
N ASN A 140 1.59 16.90 4.60
CA ASN A 140 0.20 17.35 4.80
C ASN A 140 -0.81 16.27 4.35
N MET A 141 -0.35 15.04 4.19
CA MET A 141 -1.19 13.89 3.89
C MET A 141 -1.73 13.25 5.18
N GLU A 142 -2.87 12.59 5.07
CA GLU A 142 -3.60 12.02 6.20
C GLU A 142 -3.00 10.69 6.71
N PHE A 143 -1.89 10.79 7.45
CA PHE A 143 -1.18 9.65 8.04
C PHE A 143 -1.59 9.34 9.48
N TYR A 144 -1.54 8.05 9.79
CA TYR A 144 -1.79 7.52 11.11
C TYR A 144 -0.72 6.45 11.44
N TRP A 145 0.00 6.64 12.54
CA TRP A 145 1.16 5.81 12.91
C TRP A 145 0.83 4.92 14.09
N ASP A 146 1.18 3.63 13.99
CA ASP A 146 0.94 2.63 15.04
C ASP A 146 2.23 2.30 15.78
N GLN A 147 3.34 2.12 15.05
CA GLN A 147 4.61 1.80 15.69
C GLN A 147 5.79 2.45 14.98
N VAL A 148 6.71 3.00 15.77
CA VAL A 148 8.01 3.46 15.31
C VAL A 148 9.12 2.86 16.18
N PHE A 149 10.05 2.16 15.52
CA PHE A 149 11.25 1.65 16.15
C PHE A 149 12.41 1.72 15.16
N PHE A 150 13.63 1.54 15.64
CA PHE A 150 14.81 1.56 14.78
C PHE A 150 15.87 0.57 15.26
N THR A 151 16.76 0.20 14.35
CA THR A 151 17.93 -0.62 14.67
C THR A 151 19.21 0.18 14.48
N VAL A 152 20.27 -0.20 15.20
CA VAL A 152 21.57 0.48 15.19
C VAL A 152 22.62 -0.58 14.97
N ASP A 153 23.42 -0.42 13.92
CA ASP A 153 24.51 -1.33 13.54
C ASP A 153 24.09 -2.80 13.46
N GLU A 154 22.81 -3.04 13.19
CA GLU A 154 22.26 -4.38 13.11
C GLU A 154 22.86 -5.12 11.92
N THR A 155 23.40 -6.30 12.22
CA THR A 155 23.88 -7.22 11.20
C THR A 155 22.69 -7.96 10.63
N PRO A 156 22.52 -7.99 9.28
CA PRO A 156 21.45 -8.77 8.67
C PRO A 156 21.47 -10.22 9.14
N ALA A 157 20.31 -10.73 9.54
CA ALA A 157 20.15 -12.15 9.82
C ALA A 157 20.31 -12.97 8.53
N GLU A 158 20.74 -14.23 8.66
CA GLU A 158 20.76 -15.15 7.53
C GLU A 158 19.32 -15.34 6.99
N LEU A 159 19.13 -15.08 5.70
CA LEU A 159 17.85 -15.22 5.03
C LEU A 159 17.95 -16.29 3.94
N LYS A 160 17.01 -17.23 3.92
CA LYS A 160 16.84 -18.19 2.84
C LYS A 160 15.50 -17.98 2.16
N VAL A 161 15.53 -17.50 0.92
CA VAL A 161 14.34 -17.38 0.07
C VAL A 161 14.13 -18.70 -0.67
N GLN A 162 12.89 -19.20 -0.66
CA GLN A 162 12.50 -20.39 -1.41
C GLN A 162 11.16 -20.12 -2.10
N SER A 163 11.15 -20.18 -3.43
CA SER A 163 9.92 -20.10 -4.21
C SER A 163 9.08 -21.37 -3.99
N LEU A 164 7.80 -21.18 -3.70
CA LEU A 164 6.85 -22.29 -3.54
C LEU A 164 6.13 -22.55 -4.86
N PRO A 165 6.08 -23.81 -5.35
CA PRO A 165 5.31 -24.15 -6.53
C PRO A 165 3.83 -23.85 -6.34
N LEU A 166 3.21 -23.14 -7.29
CA LEU A 166 1.76 -22.95 -7.35
C LEU A 166 1.09 -24.25 -7.78
N GLU A 167 0.29 -24.85 -6.90
CA GLU A 167 -0.44 -26.10 -7.15
C GLU A 167 -1.77 -25.85 -7.86
N SER A 168 -2.47 -24.78 -7.48
CA SER A 168 -3.75 -24.41 -8.09
C SER A 168 -4.05 -22.92 -7.95
N ALA A 169 -4.70 -22.34 -8.95
CA ALA A 169 -5.35 -21.04 -8.85
C ALA A 169 -6.79 -21.16 -9.35
N ARG A 170 -7.77 -20.86 -8.51
CA ARG A 170 -9.19 -20.94 -8.88
C ARG A 170 -9.91 -19.62 -8.63
N LEU A 171 -10.50 -19.08 -9.69
CA LEU A 171 -11.34 -17.88 -9.62
C LEU A 171 -12.80 -18.29 -9.39
N LYS A 172 -13.49 -17.59 -8.50
CA LYS A 172 -14.94 -17.74 -8.27
C LYS A 172 -15.54 -16.39 -7.90
N TYR A 173 -16.87 -16.28 -8.03
CA TYR A 173 -17.60 -15.28 -7.28
C TYR A 173 -17.59 -15.67 -5.80
N ARG A 174 -17.24 -14.73 -4.93
CA ARG A 174 -17.33 -14.90 -3.47
C ARG A 174 -18.37 -13.97 -2.85
N GLY A 175 -18.53 -12.77 -3.39
CA GLY A 175 -19.21 -11.67 -2.72
C GLY A 175 -18.23 -10.81 -1.94
N PHE A 176 -18.76 -9.91 -1.11
CA PHE A 176 -18.00 -8.85 -0.45
C PHE A 176 -17.81 -9.17 1.02
N SER A 177 -16.58 -9.05 1.51
CA SER A 177 -16.31 -9.21 2.94
C SER A 177 -16.98 -8.10 3.72
N THR A 178 -17.63 -8.42 4.84
CA THR A 178 -18.25 -7.42 5.71
C THR A 178 -17.19 -6.45 6.25
N PRO A 179 -17.35 -5.12 6.07
CA PRO A 179 -16.45 -4.14 6.65
C PRO A 179 -16.52 -4.19 8.18
N LEU A 180 -15.35 -4.12 8.80
CA LEU A 180 -15.17 -3.96 10.24
C LEU A 180 -14.63 -2.56 10.48
N ILE A 181 -15.48 -1.69 11.01
CA ILE A 181 -15.10 -0.32 11.36
C ILE A 181 -14.15 -0.39 12.55
N HIS A 182 -12.95 0.16 12.37
CA HIS A 182 -11.99 0.27 13.46
C HIS A 182 -12.37 1.47 14.35
N PRO A 183 -12.40 1.32 15.68
CA PRO A 183 -12.58 2.47 16.56
C PRO A 183 -11.39 3.43 16.47
N GLY A 184 -11.62 4.74 16.63
CA GLY A 184 -10.56 5.74 16.59
C GLY A 184 -9.97 5.97 15.20
N ASN A 185 -8.65 5.91 15.10
CA ASN A 185 -7.88 6.33 13.91
C ASN A 185 -7.35 5.16 13.06
N GLY A 186 -7.85 3.94 13.26
CA GLY A 186 -7.39 2.77 12.51
C GLY A 186 -8.08 2.62 11.16
N PRO A 187 -7.47 1.90 10.21
CA PRO A 187 -8.11 1.65 8.92
C PRO A 187 -9.21 0.60 9.04
N GLU A 188 -10.24 0.70 8.20
CA GLU A 188 -11.25 -0.37 8.09
C GLU A 188 -10.60 -1.72 7.78
N ARG A 189 -11.13 -2.77 8.42
CA ARG A 189 -10.78 -4.17 8.18
C ARG A 189 -11.96 -4.88 7.54
N TYR A 190 -11.78 -6.16 7.22
CA TYR A 190 -12.83 -6.94 6.56
C TYR A 190 -12.87 -8.35 7.17
N ASP A 191 -14.06 -8.78 7.59
CA ASP A 191 -14.26 -10.16 8.03
C ASP A 191 -14.32 -11.08 6.80
N TYR A 192 -13.35 -11.98 6.69
CA TYR A 192 -13.29 -12.93 5.59
C TYR A 192 -14.36 -14.03 5.66
N GLN A 193 -14.89 -14.34 6.85
CA GLN A 193 -15.92 -15.39 7.00
C GLN A 193 -17.33 -14.87 6.81
N SER A 194 -17.54 -13.55 6.95
CA SER A 194 -18.84 -12.90 6.74
C SER A 194 -18.92 -12.24 5.37
N LEU A 195 -20.01 -12.51 4.65
CA LEU A 195 -20.21 -12.06 3.28
C LEU A 195 -21.50 -11.25 3.16
N THR A 196 -21.43 -10.17 2.38
CA THR A 196 -22.59 -9.58 1.74
C THR A 196 -22.59 -9.96 0.25
N THR A 197 -23.76 -10.33 -0.27
CA THR A 197 -23.93 -10.73 -1.67
C THR A 197 -24.72 -9.72 -2.50
N GLY A 198 -25.18 -8.63 -1.87
CA GLY A 198 -25.82 -7.53 -2.56
C GLY A 198 -24.84 -6.86 -3.52
N ILE A 199 -25.35 -6.38 -4.65
CA ILE A 199 -24.56 -5.63 -5.63
C ILE A 199 -24.09 -4.33 -4.97
N GLN A 200 -22.77 -4.05 -4.97
CA GLN A 200 -22.18 -2.89 -4.30
C GLN A 200 -21.74 -1.78 -5.26
N TRP A 201 -21.24 -2.15 -6.44
CA TRP A 201 -20.57 -1.20 -7.35
C TRP A 201 -21.00 -1.41 -8.81
N PRO A 202 -21.05 -0.32 -9.60
CA PRO A 202 -21.32 -0.41 -11.03
C PRO A 202 -20.24 -1.28 -11.71
N PRO A 203 -20.62 -2.18 -12.62
CA PRO A 203 -19.66 -3.02 -13.30
C PRO A 203 -18.96 -2.26 -14.44
N MET A 204 -17.68 -2.58 -14.66
CA MET A 204 -16.97 -2.16 -15.87
C MET A 204 -17.45 -2.98 -17.08
N GLN A 205 -17.34 -2.40 -18.27
CA GLN A 205 -17.64 -3.08 -19.53
C GLN A 205 -16.49 -4.00 -19.98
N GLY A 206 -16.81 -4.97 -20.84
CA GLY A 206 -15.83 -5.85 -21.46
C GLY A 206 -15.69 -7.22 -20.79
N GLY A 207 -14.65 -7.96 -21.18
CA GLY A 207 -14.49 -9.37 -20.82
C GLY A 207 -13.74 -9.62 -19.52
N PHE A 208 -14.45 -10.13 -18.52
CA PHE A 208 -13.85 -10.64 -17.30
C PHE A 208 -13.48 -12.10 -17.43
N THR A 209 -12.55 -12.55 -16.61
CA THR A 209 -12.16 -13.97 -16.57
C THR A 209 -13.32 -14.83 -16.05
N ARG A 210 -13.56 -15.95 -16.73
CA ARG A 210 -14.52 -16.98 -16.33
C ARG A 210 -14.10 -17.61 -15.00
N TYR A 211 -15.06 -18.13 -14.27
CA TYR A 211 -14.77 -18.89 -13.07
C TYR A 211 -14.15 -20.26 -13.37
N GLY A 212 -13.47 -20.81 -12.37
CA GLY A 212 -12.78 -22.10 -12.45
C GLY A 212 -11.28 -21.96 -12.42
N ASP A 213 -10.59 -22.90 -13.06
CA ASP A 213 -9.13 -22.93 -13.11
C ASP A 213 -8.58 -21.79 -13.96
N VAL A 214 -7.66 -21.03 -13.35
CA VAL A 214 -6.94 -19.89 -13.95
C VAL A 214 -5.43 -19.98 -13.73
N LYS A 215 -4.91 -21.12 -13.23
CA LYS A 215 -3.47 -21.33 -13.03
C LYS A 215 -2.63 -20.97 -14.27
N PRO A 216 -3.02 -21.33 -15.51
CA PRO A 216 -2.24 -20.99 -16.69
C PRO A 216 -2.09 -19.48 -16.95
N LEU A 217 -2.89 -18.62 -16.30
CA LEU A 217 -2.83 -17.16 -16.45
C LEU A 217 -1.96 -16.47 -15.40
N VAL A 218 -1.54 -17.19 -14.34
CA VAL A 218 -0.89 -16.59 -13.16
C VAL A 218 0.36 -17.34 -12.70
N GLU A 219 0.77 -18.38 -13.43
CA GLU A 219 2.00 -19.12 -13.10
C GLU A 219 3.28 -18.39 -13.50
N SER A 220 3.16 -17.39 -14.38
CA SER A 220 4.21 -16.52 -14.87
C SER A 220 3.69 -15.08 -14.99
N ALA A 221 4.60 -14.10 -14.92
CA ALA A 221 4.29 -12.70 -15.19
C ALA A 221 4.55 -12.38 -16.68
N ASP A 222 3.77 -13.00 -17.57
CA ASP A 222 3.97 -13.04 -19.03
C ASP A 222 2.83 -12.33 -19.81
N ASN A 223 2.33 -11.23 -19.25
CA ASN A 223 1.25 -10.40 -19.78
C ASN A 223 -0.14 -11.06 -19.79
N ARG A 224 -0.27 -12.37 -19.53
CA ARG A 224 -1.57 -13.02 -19.36
C ARG A 224 -2.21 -12.57 -18.06
N LEU A 225 -3.52 -12.30 -18.09
CA LEU A 225 -4.23 -11.66 -16.98
C LEU A 225 -5.45 -12.46 -16.54
N VAL A 226 -5.59 -12.60 -15.22
CA VAL A 226 -6.88 -12.82 -14.59
C VAL A 226 -7.54 -11.46 -14.38
N ILE A 227 -8.59 -11.20 -15.15
CA ILE A 227 -9.41 -9.99 -15.06
C ILE A 227 -10.52 -10.26 -14.04
N MET A 228 -10.32 -9.72 -12.84
CA MET A 228 -11.27 -9.80 -11.72
C MET A 228 -12.23 -8.61 -11.76
N GLY A 229 -13.47 -8.84 -11.33
CA GLY A 229 -14.44 -7.80 -11.06
C GLY A 229 -14.88 -7.82 -9.60
N SER A 230 -15.70 -6.84 -9.24
CA SER A 230 -16.29 -6.70 -7.91
C SER A 230 -16.87 -8.00 -7.36
N GLY A 231 -16.38 -8.44 -6.20
CA GLY A 231 -16.86 -9.63 -5.49
C GLY A 231 -16.20 -10.95 -5.91
N ASP A 232 -15.26 -10.92 -6.85
CA ASP A 232 -14.49 -12.12 -7.21
C ASP A 232 -13.40 -12.42 -6.18
N GLU A 233 -13.07 -13.71 -6.05
CA GLU A 233 -11.92 -14.21 -5.29
C GLU A 233 -11.11 -15.17 -6.16
N MET A 234 -9.78 -15.01 -6.14
CA MET A 234 -8.84 -16.01 -6.64
C MET A 234 -8.18 -16.74 -5.48
N ARG A 235 -8.50 -18.03 -5.31
CA ARG A 235 -7.87 -18.87 -4.30
C ARG A 235 -6.62 -19.53 -4.86
N LEU A 236 -5.47 -19.22 -4.27
CA LEU A 236 -4.17 -19.81 -4.59
C LEU A 236 -3.83 -20.92 -3.58
N ARG A 237 -3.18 -21.98 -4.04
CA ARG A 237 -2.59 -23.02 -3.18
C ARG A 237 -1.15 -23.26 -3.61
N PHE A 238 -0.26 -23.29 -2.64
CA PHE A 238 1.17 -23.50 -2.86
C PHE A 238 1.63 -24.77 -2.15
N LYS A 239 2.56 -25.49 -2.78
CA LYS A 239 3.13 -26.69 -2.21
C LYS A 239 3.99 -26.34 -1.00
N VAL A 240 3.68 -26.94 0.15
CA VAL A 240 4.48 -26.78 1.37
C VAL A 240 5.84 -27.48 1.18
N PRO A 241 6.96 -26.84 1.56
CA PRO A 241 8.27 -27.51 1.56
C PRO A 241 8.25 -28.76 2.44
N ALA A 242 8.72 -29.90 1.89
CA ALA A 242 8.81 -31.15 2.63
C ALA A 242 9.87 -31.09 3.74
N GLU A 243 10.94 -30.35 3.51
CA GLU A 243 12.03 -30.18 4.47
C GLU A 243 11.57 -29.40 5.71
N PRO A 244 11.89 -29.88 6.92
CA PRO A 244 11.60 -29.15 8.15
C PRO A 244 12.41 -27.85 8.20
N VAL A 245 11.90 -26.89 8.98
CA VAL A 245 12.64 -25.68 9.30
C VAL A 245 13.84 -26.06 10.17
N ARG A 246 15.03 -25.55 9.84
CA ARG A 246 16.25 -25.79 10.62
C ARG A 246 16.04 -25.33 12.07
N PRO A 247 16.65 -25.99 13.08
CA PRO A 247 16.61 -25.50 14.46
C PRO A 247 17.08 -24.04 14.55
N GLY A 248 16.34 -23.21 15.28
CA GLY A 248 16.61 -21.78 15.43
C GLY A 248 16.09 -20.88 14.30
N TRP A 249 15.53 -21.45 13.22
CA TRP A 249 14.95 -20.67 12.12
C TRP A 249 13.44 -20.49 12.30
N LYS A 250 12.93 -19.35 11.84
CA LYS A 250 11.49 -19.09 11.69
C LYS A 250 11.14 -19.10 10.20
N ARG A 251 10.03 -19.75 9.85
CA ARG A 251 9.44 -19.70 8.50
C ARG A 251 8.34 -18.65 8.47
N ASP A 252 8.45 -17.73 7.52
CA ASP A 252 7.41 -16.75 7.18
C ASP A 252 7.08 -16.85 5.68
N PHE A 253 5.96 -16.27 5.28
CA PHE A 253 5.46 -16.33 3.90
C PHE A 253 5.31 -14.93 3.32
N VAL A 254 5.76 -14.77 2.08
CA VAL A 254 5.53 -13.56 1.28
C VAL A 254 4.78 -13.97 0.02
N LEU A 255 3.65 -13.32 -0.23
CA LEU A 255 2.94 -13.44 -1.50
C LEU A 255 3.40 -12.31 -2.41
N HIS A 256 4.10 -12.66 -3.50
CA HIS A 256 4.47 -11.73 -4.55
C HIS A 256 3.46 -11.82 -5.69
N ASN A 257 2.69 -10.75 -5.90
CA ASN A 257 1.73 -10.64 -7.00
C ASN A 257 2.23 -9.59 -7.99
N VAL A 258 2.04 -9.85 -9.27
CA VAL A 258 2.22 -8.87 -10.36
C VAL A 258 0.85 -8.63 -10.96
N GLY A 259 0.44 -7.37 -11.03
CA GLY A 259 -0.87 -7.01 -11.55
C GLY A 259 -1.01 -5.52 -11.72
N TRP A 260 -2.16 -5.14 -12.27
CA TRP A 260 -2.56 -3.76 -12.48
C TRP A 260 -3.89 -3.53 -11.80
N ASP A 261 -4.05 -2.33 -11.28
CA ASP A 261 -5.33 -1.85 -10.79
C ASP A 261 -5.85 -0.78 -11.76
N LYS A 262 -7.13 -0.86 -12.09
CA LYS A 262 -7.81 0.15 -12.91
C LYS A 262 -9.01 0.62 -12.11
N ASP A 263 -8.86 1.83 -11.58
CA ASP A 263 -9.92 2.50 -10.82
C ASP A 263 -11.11 2.80 -11.76
N ALA A 264 -12.32 2.39 -11.37
CA ALA A 264 -13.55 2.68 -12.11
C ALA A 264 -14.13 4.07 -11.79
N ASN A 265 -13.34 4.95 -11.15
CA ASN A 265 -13.68 6.36 -10.97
C ASN A 265 -14.04 7.05 -12.30
N LEU A 266 -14.99 7.98 -12.26
CA LEU A 266 -15.46 8.74 -13.42
C LEU A 266 -14.35 9.58 -14.08
N HIS A 267 -13.34 9.96 -13.31
CA HIS A 267 -12.17 10.72 -13.78
C HIS A 267 -11.01 9.82 -14.22
N THR A 268 -11.14 8.49 -14.13
CA THR A 268 -10.13 7.57 -14.65
C THR A 268 -10.28 7.40 -16.16
N ILE A 269 -9.21 7.66 -16.90
CA ILE A 269 -9.15 7.44 -18.34
C ILE A 269 -9.47 5.97 -18.66
N LEU A 270 -10.52 5.73 -19.46
CA LEU A 270 -11.01 4.39 -19.82
C LEU A 270 -11.41 3.54 -18.60
N GLY A 271 -11.73 4.14 -17.44
CA GLY A 271 -12.10 3.45 -16.21
C GLY A 271 -13.44 2.71 -16.26
N GLN A 272 -14.25 2.96 -17.29
CA GLN A 272 -15.55 2.28 -17.48
C GLN A 272 -15.46 0.99 -18.30
N SER A 273 -14.26 0.57 -18.71
CA SER A 273 -14.00 -0.67 -19.45
C SER A 273 -12.75 -1.39 -18.94
N VAL A 274 -12.79 -2.73 -18.94
CA VAL A 274 -11.61 -3.55 -18.65
C VAL A 274 -10.52 -3.32 -19.71
N GLU A 275 -10.92 -3.01 -20.95
CA GLU A 275 -10.00 -2.75 -22.06
C GLU A 275 -9.60 -1.26 -22.14
N PRO A 276 -8.44 -0.95 -22.75
CA PRO A 276 -7.38 -1.87 -23.17
C PRO A 276 -6.70 -2.57 -21.98
N LEU A 277 -6.18 -3.79 -22.19
CA LEU A 277 -5.51 -4.57 -21.15
C LEU A 277 -4.04 -4.16 -21.03
N PRO A 278 -3.54 -3.85 -19.83
CA PRO A 278 -2.14 -3.49 -19.66
C PRO A 278 -1.21 -4.66 -19.98
N PHE A 279 0.04 -4.34 -20.30
CA PHE A 279 1.13 -5.30 -20.43
C PHE A 279 2.40 -4.72 -19.79
N ARG A 280 3.33 -5.58 -19.41
CA ARG A 280 4.51 -5.27 -18.60
C ARG A 280 5.46 -4.28 -19.26
N GLU A 281 5.64 -4.41 -20.57
CA GLU A 281 6.59 -3.60 -21.34
C GLU A 281 6.02 -2.23 -21.73
N MET A 282 4.74 -1.95 -21.47
CA MET A 282 4.10 -0.70 -21.86
C MET A 282 4.79 0.48 -21.18
N GLN A 283 5.02 1.56 -21.92
CA GLN A 283 5.67 2.75 -21.34
C GLN A 283 4.69 3.59 -20.53
N SER A 284 3.42 3.58 -20.91
CA SER A 284 2.37 4.33 -20.23
C SER A 284 1.01 3.66 -20.42
N TYR A 285 0.04 4.03 -19.59
CA TYR A 285 -1.36 3.64 -19.77
C TYR A 285 -2.24 4.90 -19.86
N PRO A 286 -3.14 5.00 -20.86
CA PRO A 286 -3.29 4.11 -22.00
C PRO A 286 -2.08 4.19 -22.95
N TYR A 287 -1.94 3.20 -23.83
CA TYR A 287 -0.81 3.06 -24.75
C TYR A 287 -1.22 3.25 -26.23
N PRO A 288 -1.67 4.44 -26.66
CA PRO A 288 -2.26 4.65 -28.00
C PRO A 288 -1.29 4.41 -29.17
N THR A 289 0.03 4.44 -28.92
CA THR A 289 1.09 4.26 -29.92
C THR A 289 1.78 2.91 -29.84
N GLU A 290 1.44 2.07 -28.86
CA GLU A 290 2.05 0.75 -28.66
C GLU A 290 1.03 -0.34 -28.98
N THR A 291 1.51 -1.55 -29.19
CA THR A 291 0.67 -2.72 -29.44
C THR A 291 0.93 -3.78 -28.40
N TYR A 292 -0.10 -4.55 -28.07
CA TYR A 292 0.04 -5.63 -27.12
C TYR A 292 0.97 -6.71 -27.72
N PRO A 293 2.05 -7.12 -27.02
CA PRO A 293 3.17 -7.84 -27.64
C PRO A 293 2.80 -9.23 -28.17
N ASP A 294 1.87 -9.94 -27.53
CA ASP A 294 1.40 -11.26 -27.98
C ASP A 294 -0.12 -11.26 -28.23
N GLU A 295 -0.53 -10.66 -29.35
CA GLU A 295 -1.95 -10.64 -29.72
C GLU A 295 -2.55 -12.03 -29.95
N LYS A 296 -1.75 -13.03 -30.31
CA LYS A 296 -2.27 -14.38 -30.55
C LYS A 296 -2.67 -15.04 -29.24
N VAL A 297 -1.82 -14.94 -28.22
CA VAL A 297 -2.11 -15.40 -26.86
C VAL A 297 -3.27 -14.59 -26.28
N LEU A 298 -3.27 -13.26 -26.44
CA LEU A 298 -4.39 -12.42 -25.98
C LEU A 298 -5.72 -12.85 -26.62
N ARG A 299 -5.79 -13.04 -27.94
CA ARG A 299 -7.01 -13.53 -28.62
C ARG A 299 -7.40 -14.94 -28.18
N GLN A 300 -6.45 -15.79 -27.80
CA GLN A 300 -6.76 -17.09 -27.22
C GLN A 300 -7.35 -16.94 -25.82
N ASP A 301 -6.76 -16.09 -24.97
CA ASP A 301 -7.25 -15.85 -23.61
C ASP A 301 -8.61 -15.17 -23.62
N GLN A 302 -8.87 -14.24 -24.54
CA GLN A 302 -10.19 -13.63 -24.72
C GLN A 302 -11.28 -14.67 -25.05
N ARG A 303 -10.94 -15.68 -25.88
CA ARG A 303 -11.87 -16.75 -26.27
C ARG A 303 -12.06 -17.80 -25.17
N LEU A 304 -11.00 -18.16 -24.44
CA LEU A 304 -11.02 -19.28 -23.50
C LEU A 304 -11.28 -18.85 -22.05
N TYR A 305 -10.87 -17.64 -21.69
CA TYR A 305 -10.88 -17.15 -20.32
C TYR A 305 -11.70 -15.86 -20.16
N HIS A 306 -11.56 -14.83 -20.97
CA HIS A 306 -12.23 -13.52 -20.77
C HIS A 306 -13.68 -13.47 -21.30
N THR A 307 -14.44 -14.51 -21.00
CA THR A 307 -15.79 -14.74 -21.54
C THR A 307 -16.93 -14.29 -20.63
N ARG A 308 -16.65 -13.95 -19.38
CA ARG A 308 -17.66 -13.45 -18.44
C ARG A 308 -17.95 -11.98 -18.73
N ARG A 309 -19.22 -11.59 -18.61
CA ARG A 309 -19.69 -10.20 -18.64
C ARG A 309 -20.42 -9.90 -17.34
N GLN A 310 -20.27 -8.70 -16.82
CA GLN A 310 -21.04 -8.23 -15.68
C GLN A 310 -22.28 -7.47 -16.17
N ASN A 311 -23.40 -7.60 -15.47
CA ASN A 311 -24.69 -7.04 -15.90
C ASN A 311 -24.87 -5.62 -15.36
N SER A 312 -24.57 -4.62 -16.20
CA SER A 312 -24.75 -3.20 -15.85
C SER A 312 -26.21 -2.84 -15.60
N ALA A 313 -27.14 -3.37 -16.40
CA ALA A 313 -28.57 -3.11 -16.20
C ALA A 313 -29.07 -3.62 -14.84
N ALA A 314 -28.57 -4.78 -14.38
CA ALA A 314 -28.92 -5.29 -13.05
C ALA A 314 -28.48 -4.34 -11.93
N PHE A 315 -27.28 -3.74 -12.02
CA PHE A 315 -26.82 -2.73 -11.05
C PHE A 315 -27.73 -1.49 -11.05
N TRP A 316 -27.97 -0.90 -12.23
CA TRP A 316 -28.76 0.34 -12.30
C TRP A 316 -30.22 0.12 -11.92
N ASN A 317 -30.80 -1.03 -12.27
CA ASN A 317 -32.15 -1.39 -11.83
C ASN A 317 -32.23 -1.55 -10.31
N SER A 318 -31.22 -2.17 -9.66
CA SER A 318 -31.22 -2.29 -8.20
C SER A 318 -31.10 -0.96 -7.46
N MET A 319 -30.62 0.10 -8.12
CA MET A 319 -30.60 1.46 -7.56
C MET A 319 -31.93 2.22 -7.71
N LEU A 320 -32.83 1.72 -8.56
CA LEU A 320 -34.16 2.30 -8.82
C LEU A 320 -35.26 1.63 -7.99
N GLU A 321 -34.97 0.49 -7.38
CA GLU A 321 -35.88 -0.17 -6.43
C GLU A 321 -35.87 0.61 -5.09
N PRO A 322 -37.04 1.08 -4.61
CA PRO A 322 -37.14 1.98 -3.46
C PRO A 322 -36.76 1.37 -2.10
#